data_AF-A0A2E9BH19-F1
#
_entry.id   AF-A0A2E9BH19-F1
#
_cell.length_a   1.000
_cell.length_b   1.000
_cell.length_c   1.000
_cell.angle_alpha   90.00
_cell.angle_beta   90.00
_cell.angle_gamma   90.00
#
_symmetry.space_group_name_H-M   'P 1'
#
loop_
_entity.id
_entity.type
_entity.pdbx_description
1 polymer ?
#
loop_
_entity_poly.entity_id
_entity_poly.type
_entity_poly.pdbx_seq_one_letter_code
_entity_poly.pdbx_strand_id
1 'polypeptide(L)'
;MKQQSSPRQVAGGPRAESIYKCQVKPLDLGDATDGGARFTDDQKARLAIVFPDSVCDWDKLGVGQVPVTPWLSFAAGPGGRPLGTAPVSVAVP
;
A
#
# COMPACT_ATOMS: atom_id res chain seq x y z
N MET A 1 -1.71 -14.26 21.16
CA MET A 1 -2.70 -13.71 20.21
C MET A 1 -2.37 -14.30 18.84
N LYS A 2 -3.35 -14.88 18.13
CA LYS A 2 -3.13 -15.44 16.80
C LYS A 2 -3.09 -14.27 15.82
N GLN A 3 -1.96 -14.00 15.19
CA GLN A 3 -1.88 -12.97 14.13
C GLN A 3 -2.69 -13.44 12.92
N GLN A 4 -3.84 -12.81 12.67
CA GLN A 4 -4.60 -13.00 11.44
C GLN A 4 -4.11 -12.03 10.36
N SER A 5 -4.11 -12.47 9.10
CA SER A 5 -3.86 -11.60 7.96
C SER A 5 -4.85 -10.44 7.94
N SER A 6 -4.40 -9.25 7.56
CA SER A 6 -5.29 -8.09 7.38
C SER A 6 -6.29 -8.36 6.24
N PRO A 7 -7.45 -7.66 6.20
CA PRO A 7 -8.34 -7.73 5.06
C PRO A 7 -7.66 -7.43 3.71
N ARG A 8 -6.65 -6.53 3.68
CA ARG A 8 -5.90 -6.22 2.45
C ARG A 8 -5.02 -7.40 2.04
N GLN A 9 -4.35 -8.03 2.99
CA GLN A 9 -3.57 -9.26 2.74
C GLN A 9 -4.43 -10.42 2.27
N VAL A 10 -5.63 -10.58 2.84
CA VAL A 10 -6.56 -11.63 2.40
C VAL A 10 -7.05 -11.37 0.97
N ALA A 11 -7.18 -10.11 0.57
CA ALA A 11 -7.54 -9.67 -0.78
C ALA A 11 -6.34 -9.56 -1.74
N GLY A 12 -5.24 -10.29 -1.49
CA GLY A 12 -4.07 -10.34 -2.38
C GLY A 12 -3.01 -9.25 -2.17
N GLY A 13 -3.23 -8.32 -1.23
CA GLY A 13 -2.31 -7.23 -0.94
C GLY A 13 -1.00 -7.68 -0.27
N PRO A 14 0.10 -6.91 -0.42
CA PRO A 14 1.40 -7.27 0.12
C PRO A 14 1.44 -7.16 1.65
N ARG A 15 2.23 -8.04 2.29
CA ARG A 15 2.46 -8.01 3.76
C ARG A 15 3.02 -6.69 4.28
N ALA A 16 3.67 -5.91 3.43
CA ALA A 16 4.24 -4.62 3.80
C ALA A 16 3.17 -3.57 4.15
N GLU A 17 1.92 -3.73 3.69
CA GLU A 17 0.79 -2.84 4.01
C GLU A 17 1.05 -1.35 3.69
N SER A 18 1.96 -1.07 2.75
CA SER A 18 2.42 0.29 2.42
C SER A 18 1.66 0.95 1.27
N ILE A 19 0.70 0.25 0.67
CA ILE A 19 -0.19 0.77 -0.37
C ILE A 19 -1.48 1.26 0.28
N TYR A 20 -1.52 2.54 0.67
CA TYR A 20 -2.68 3.13 1.35
C TYR A 20 -3.86 3.40 0.41
N LYS A 21 -3.58 3.97 -0.76
CA LYS A 21 -4.53 4.16 -1.86
C LYS A 21 -4.02 3.38 -3.06
N CYS A 22 -4.66 2.27 -3.36
CA CYS A 22 -4.31 1.45 -4.53
C CYS A 22 -4.71 2.14 -5.83
N GLN A 23 -3.95 1.85 -6.89
CA GLN A 23 -4.48 1.96 -8.24
C GLN A 23 -5.56 0.89 -8.43
N VAL A 24 -6.41 1.04 -9.45
CA VAL A 24 -7.54 0.13 -9.65
C VAL A 24 -7.44 -0.62 -10.98
N LYS A 25 -7.96 -1.84 -11.02
CA LYS A 25 -8.11 -2.68 -12.22
C LYS A 25 -9.52 -3.26 -12.28
N PRO A 26 -10.04 -3.61 -13.47
CA PRO A 26 -11.33 -4.28 -13.57
C PRO A 26 -11.38 -5.54 -12.70
N LEU A 27 -12.56 -5.87 -12.17
CA LEU A 27 -12.78 -7.13 -11.47
C LEU A 27 -12.55 -8.29 -12.43
N ASP A 28 -11.56 -9.13 -12.15
CA ASP A 28 -11.27 -10.36 -12.89
C ASP A 28 -11.47 -11.57 -11.97
N LEU A 29 -12.55 -12.31 -12.20
CA LEU A 29 -12.90 -13.48 -11.40
C LEU A 29 -12.01 -14.70 -11.67
N GLY A 30 -11.11 -14.61 -12.65
CA GLY A 30 -10.04 -15.58 -12.91
C GLY A 30 -8.71 -15.21 -12.26
N ASP A 31 -8.60 -14.06 -11.61
CA ASP A 31 -7.35 -13.59 -11.03
C ASP A 31 -6.93 -14.42 -9.81
N ALA A 32 -5.76 -15.05 -9.92
CA ALA A 32 -5.20 -15.87 -8.85
C ALA A 32 -4.76 -15.06 -7.62
N THR A 33 -4.59 -13.74 -7.76
CA THR A 33 -4.20 -12.85 -6.66
C THR A 33 -5.34 -12.63 -5.65
N ASP A 34 -6.59 -12.85 -6.04
CA ASP A 34 -7.78 -12.81 -5.16
C ASP A 34 -7.97 -14.11 -4.34
N GLY A 35 -6.87 -14.72 -3.94
CA GLY A 35 -6.85 -15.88 -3.04
C GLY A 35 -7.35 -17.20 -3.66
N GLY A 36 -7.56 -17.25 -4.98
CA GLY A 36 -7.99 -18.46 -5.69
C GLY A 36 -9.39 -18.97 -5.31
N ALA A 37 -10.25 -18.08 -4.81
CA ALA A 37 -11.62 -18.42 -4.43
C ALA A 37 -12.45 -18.78 -5.67
N ARG A 38 -13.29 -19.82 -5.56
CA ARG A 38 -14.26 -20.19 -6.59
C ARG A 38 -15.63 -19.65 -6.23
N PHE A 39 -16.22 -18.87 -7.11
CA PHE A 39 -17.55 -18.29 -6.94
C PHE A 39 -18.59 -18.99 -7.81
N THR A 40 -19.80 -19.15 -7.29
CA THR A 40 -20.97 -19.52 -8.09
C THR A 40 -21.38 -18.35 -8.98
N ASP A 41 -22.21 -18.60 -10.00
CA ASP A 41 -22.60 -17.53 -10.93
C ASP A 41 -23.40 -16.41 -10.25
N ASP A 42 -24.25 -16.73 -9.27
CA ASP A 42 -24.95 -15.74 -8.45
C ASP A 42 -23.98 -14.89 -7.61
N GLN A 43 -22.92 -15.50 -7.08
CA GLN A 43 -21.89 -14.78 -6.32
C GLN A 43 -21.07 -13.86 -7.23
N LYS A 44 -20.74 -14.31 -8.44
CA LYS A 44 -20.08 -13.48 -9.47
C LYS A 44 -20.94 -12.29 -9.85
N ALA A 45 -22.24 -12.50 -10.10
CA ALA A 45 -23.17 -11.42 -10.42
C ALA A 45 -23.23 -10.39 -9.28
N ARG A 46 -23.26 -10.85 -8.02
CA ARG A 46 -23.23 -9.96 -6.85
C ARG A 46 -21.93 -9.18 -6.75
N LEU A 47 -20.78 -9.81 -7.01
CA LEU A 47 -19.47 -9.13 -6.97
C LEU A 47 -19.38 -8.02 -8.02
N ALA A 48 -19.87 -8.25 -9.23
CA ALA A 48 -19.90 -7.23 -10.28
C ALA A 48 -20.77 -6.02 -9.91
N ILE A 49 -21.83 -6.22 -9.12
CA ILE A 49 -22.68 -5.12 -8.60
C ILE A 49 -21.97 -4.36 -7.47
N VAL A 50 -21.27 -5.06 -6.58
CA VAL A 50 -20.60 -4.46 -5.41
C VAL A 50 -19.34 -3.70 -5.81
N PHE A 51 -18.63 -4.16 -6.83
CA PHE A 51 -17.41 -3.55 -7.37
C PHE A 51 -17.65 -3.06 -8.81
N PRO A 52 -18.54 -2.07 -9.02
CA PRO A 52 -18.93 -1.64 -10.36
C PRO A 52 -17.78 -0.97 -11.11
N ASP A 53 -16.92 -0.26 -10.39
CA ASP A 53 -15.86 0.54 -11.00
C ASP A 53 -14.59 -0.28 -11.18
N SER A 54 -14.17 -1.05 -10.16
CA SER A 54 -12.91 -1.83 -10.15
C SER A 54 -12.53 -2.34 -8.74
N VAL A 55 -11.51 -3.20 -8.70
CA VAL A 55 -10.82 -3.66 -7.48
C VAL A 55 -9.38 -3.10 -7.42
N CYS A 56 -8.68 -3.29 -6.30
CA CYS A 56 -7.29 -2.85 -6.18
C CYS A 56 -6.35 -3.63 -7.12
N ASP A 57 -5.47 -2.91 -7.78
CA ASP A 57 -4.33 -3.46 -8.51
C ASP A 57 -3.10 -3.44 -7.59
N TRP A 58 -2.89 -4.55 -6.87
CA TRP A 58 -1.80 -4.69 -5.90
C TRP A 58 -0.41 -4.83 -6.52
N ASP A 59 -0.32 -5.04 -7.83
CA ASP A 59 0.96 -5.12 -8.56
C ASP A 59 1.53 -3.71 -8.86
N LYS A 60 0.76 -2.65 -8.57
CA LYS A 60 1.17 -1.26 -8.75
C LYS A 60 1.44 -0.57 -7.42
N LEU A 61 2.33 0.43 -7.47
CA LEU A 61 2.50 1.37 -6.36
C LEU A 61 1.20 2.14 -6.09
N GLY A 62 1.04 2.57 -4.84
CA GLY A 62 -0.09 3.41 -4.45
C GLY A 62 -0.12 4.74 -5.20
N VAL A 63 -1.32 5.31 -5.32
CA VAL A 63 -1.53 6.62 -5.96
C VAL A 63 -0.75 7.68 -5.18
N GLY A 64 0.19 8.35 -5.86
CA GLY A 64 1.07 9.36 -5.25
C GLY A 64 2.15 8.79 -4.34
N GLN A 65 2.35 7.47 -4.31
CA GLN A 65 3.40 6.85 -3.53
C GLN A 65 4.77 7.18 -4.14
N VAL A 66 5.65 7.74 -3.33
CA VAL A 66 7.03 8.11 -3.71
C VAL A 66 8.02 7.49 -2.73
N PRO A 67 9.29 7.32 -3.12
CA PRO A 67 10.34 6.94 -2.19
C PRO A 67 10.42 7.90 -1.00
N VAL A 68 10.67 7.37 0.19
CA VAL A 68 10.90 8.18 1.37
C VAL A 68 12.19 8.99 1.21
N THR A 69 12.17 10.27 1.59
CA THR A 69 13.40 11.02 1.83
C THR A 69 13.77 10.87 3.31
N PRO A 70 14.77 10.05 3.67
CA PRO A 70 15.13 9.85 5.06
C PRO A 70 15.81 11.09 5.63
N TRP A 71 15.89 11.18 6.97
CA TRP A 71 16.70 12.19 7.66
C TRP A 71 16.28 13.64 7.34
N LEU A 72 14.99 13.94 7.39
CA LEU A 72 14.48 15.31 7.22
C LEU A 72 14.48 16.09 8.54
N SER A 73 14.88 17.37 8.48
CA SER A 73 14.57 18.37 9.50
C SER A 73 13.34 19.18 9.07
N PHE A 74 12.39 19.35 9.99
CA PHE A 74 11.19 20.17 9.80
C PHE A 74 11.31 21.57 10.41
N ALA A 75 12.50 21.96 10.86
CA ALA A 75 12.76 23.27 11.47
C ALA A 75 12.46 24.45 10.52
N ALA A 76 12.48 24.21 9.20
CA ALA A 76 12.17 25.21 8.18
C ALA A 76 10.70 25.19 7.70
N GLY A 77 9.82 24.40 8.33
CA GLY A 77 8.40 24.31 8.00
C GLY A 77 7.97 23.02 7.27
N PRO A 78 6.72 22.98 6.75
CA PRO A 78 6.15 21.82 6.06
C PRO A 78 6.98 21.36 4.85
N GLY A 79 7.00 20.05 4.61
CA GLY A 79 7.80 19.41 3.55
C GLY A 79 9.19 18.98 4.00
N GLY A 80 9.77 19.65 5.00
CA GLY A 80 11.09 19.31 5.55
C GLY A 80 12.25 19.56 4.57
N ARG A 81 13.48 19.56 5.09
CA ARG A 81 14.72 19.62 4.30
C ARG A 81 15.67 18.52 4.77
N PRO A 82 16.51 17.94 3.89
CA PRO A 82 17.53 16.99 4.31
C PRO A 82 18.37 17.55 5.46
N LEU A 83 18.67 16.70 6.45
CA LEU A 83 19.64 17.02 7.48
C LEU A 83 20.98 17.38 6.82
N GLY A 84 21.67 18.35 7.41
CA GLY A 84 23.01 18.71 6.99
C GLY A 84 24.02 17.58 7.26
N THR A 85 25.30 17.86 7.02
CA THR A 85 26.38 16.93 7.34
C THR A 85 26.32 16.51 8.80
N ALA A 86 26.60 15.23 9.08
CA ALA A 86 26.69 14.74 10.45
C ALA A 86 27.65 15.60 11.28
N PRO A 87 27.32 15.94 12.53
CA PRO A 87 28.22 16.69 13.39
C PRO A 87 29.49 15.87 13.68
N VAL A 88 30.63 16.56 13.74
CA VAL A 88 31.90 15.98 14.18
C VAL A 88 32.19 16.39 15.62
N SER A 89 32.63 15.44 16.44
CA SER A 89 33.05 15.74 17.80
C SER A 89 34.27 16.65 17.79
N VAL A 90 34.28 17.67 18.65
CA VAL A 90 35.43 18.54 18.91
C VAL A 90 35.92 18.32 20.33
N ALA A 91 37.23 18.31 20.54
CA ALA A 91 37.80 18.27 21.88
C ALA A 91 37.41 19.56 22.63
N VAL A 92 36.90 19.42 23.85
CA VAL A 92 36.66 20.55 24.74
C VAL A 92 37.99 20.90 25.42
N PRO A 93 38.45 22.17 25.39
CA PRO A 93 39.67 22.62 26.07
C PRO A 93 39.61 22.44 27.59
#